data_AF-A0AAN1HJ27-F1
#
_entry.id   AF-A0AAN1HJ27-F1
#
_cell.length_a   1.000
_cell.length_b   1.000
_cell.length_c   1.000
_cell.angle_alpha   90.00
_cell.angle_beta   90.00
_cell.angle_gamma   90.00
#
_symmetry.space_group_name_H-M   'P 1'
#
loop_
_entity.id
_entity.type
_entity.pdbx_description
1 polymer ?
#
loop_
_entity_poly.entity_id
_entity_poly.type
_entity_poly.pdbx_seq_one_letter_code
_entity_poly.pdbx_strand_id
1 'polypeptide(L)'
;MHVDFGLKHPAFYLLMYGTDRPGRRPPAARAAREHLMTFLDRAADGRLRVPPALAAHLTLAAVAGVTLSLIGAPESDRDPEVSTRMREALIDTLTTDAGPAPDATLATRALALDATLSDADPATVPLRPVETALLRDWLRQLAH
;
A
#
# COMPACT_ATOMS: atom_id res chain seq x y z
N MET A 1 6.97 10.81 14.67
CA MET A 1 7.21 12.13 14.05
C MET A 1 5.92 12.95 13.89
N HIS A 2 4.87 12.47 13.21
CA HIS A 2 3.65 13.26 13.00
C HIS A 2 2.86 13.54 14.29
N VAL A 3 2.53 12.49 15.06
CA VAL A 3 1.81 12.62 16.35
C VAL A 3 2.63 13.43 17.36
N ASP A 4 3.92 13.12 17.49
CA ASP A 4 4.85 13.85 18.38
C ASP A 4 4.90 15.36 18.06
N PHE A 5 4.93 15.73 16.78
CA PHE A 5 4.85 17.14 16.38
C PHE A 5 3.52 17.78 16.83
N GLY A 6 2.38 17.10 16.62
CA GLY A 6 1.08 17.62 17.03
C GLY A 6 0.95 17.80 18.54
N LEU A 7 1.49 16.87 19.33
CA LEU A 7 1.48 16.95 20.79
C LEU A 7 2.41 18.06 21.32
N LYS A 8 3.56 18.30 20.67
CA LYS A 8 4.46 19.41 21.02
C LYS A 8 3.91 20.78 20.60
N HIS A 9 3.07 20.83 19.57
CA HIS A 9 2.58 22.07 18.97
C HIS A 9 1.05 22.04 18.69
N PRO A 10 0.20 21.85 19.72
CA PRO A 10 -1.23 21.57 19.54
C PRO A 10 -1.99 22.70 18.84
N ALA A 11 -1.71 23.97 19.17
CA ALA A 11 -2.36 25.11 18.54
C ALA A 11 -2.06 25.22 17.04
N PHE A 12 -0.81 25.00 16.64
CA PHE A 12 -0.41 24.99 15.23
C PHE A 12 -1.04 23.81 14.48
N TYR A 13 -1.09 22.64 15.13
CA TYR A 13 -1.69 21.46 14.55
C TYR A 13 -3.19 21.65 14.30
N LEU A 14 -3.92 22.27 15.24
CA LEU A 14 -5.33 22.61 15.09
C LEU A 14 -5.58 23.62 13.96
N LEU A 15 -4.69 24.60 13.75
CA LEU A 15 -4.80 25.51 12.60
C LEU A 15 -4.57 24.79 11.26
N MET A 16 -3.80 23.71 11.26
CA MET A 16 -3.41 22.97 10.06
C MET A 16 -4.39 21.84 9.70
N TYR A 17 -4.99 21.21 10.70
CA TYR A 17 -5.85 20.03 10.52
C TYR A 17 -7.22 20.13 11.22
N GLY A 18 -7.46 21.17 12.01
CA GLY A 18 -8.78 21.45 12.56
C GLY A 18 -9.77 21.82 11.46
N THR A 19 -11.01 21.36 11.61
CA THR A 19 -12.10 21.57 10.65
C THR A 19 -12.76 22.94 10.81
N ASP A 20 -12.00 24.01 11.06
CA ASP A 20 -12.56 25.36 11.18
C ASP A 20 -13.07 25.89 9.82
N ARG A 21 -12.56 25.34 8.72
CA ARG A 21 -12.92 25.71 7.34
C ARG A 21 -13.03 24.49 6.41
N PRO A 22 -14.23 23.90 6.25
CA PRO A 22 -14.47 22.83 5.29
C PRO A 22 -14.00 23.21 3.88
N GLY A 23 -13.33 22.28 3.19
CA GLY A 23 -12.81 22.49 1.82
C GLY A 23 -11.46 23.19 1.71
N ARG A 24 -10.94 23.80 2.78
CA ARG A 24 -9.61 24.43 2.77
C ARG A 24 -8.54 23.42 3.20
N ARG A 25 -7.67 23.01 2.27
CA ARG A 25 -6.48 22.21 2.59
C ARG A 25 -5.24 23.12 2.65
N PRO A 26 -4.58 23.26 3.82
CA PRO A 26 -3.40 24.12 3.94
C PRO A 26 -2.21 23.58 3.12
N PRO A 27 -1.27 24.46 2.71
CA PRO A 27 -0.12 24.06 1.89
C PRO A 27 0.70 22.92 2.50
N ALA A 28 0.91 22.93 3.81
CA ALA A 28 1.64 21.87 4.52
C ALA A 28 0.94 20.51 4.43
N ALA A 29 -0.39 20.46 4.54
CA ALA A 29 -1.16 19.22 4.37
C ALA A 29 -1.10 18.70 2.92
N ARG A 30 -0.97 19.60 1.93
CA ARG A 30 -0.77 19.23 0.53
C ARG A 30 0.63 18.64 0.30
N ALA A 31 1.67 19.31 0.79
CA ALA A 31 3.05 18.83 0.69
C ALA A 31 3.23 17.47 1.40
N ALA A 32 2.60 17.28 2.56
CA ALA A 32 2.59 15.99 3.26
C ALA A 32 1.96 14.88 2.40
N ARG A 33 0.86 15.19 1.68
CA ARG A 33 0.23 14.25 0.75
C ARG A 33 1.14 13.93 -0.44
N GLU A 34 1.76 14.93 -1.05
CA GLU A 34 2.65 14.74 -2.21
C GLU A 34 3.86 13.86 -1.87
N HIS A 35 4.48 14.10 -0.70
CA HIS A 35 5.54 13.22 -0.20
C HIS A 35 5.04 11.80 0.02
N LEU A 36 3.89 11.64 0.68
CA LEU A 36 3.33 10.31 0.94
C LEU A 36 3.01 9.57 -0.37
N MET A 37 2.47 10.26 -1.38
CA MET A 37 2.22 9.69 -2.71
C MET A 37 3.51 9.17 -3.33
N THR A 38 4.62 9.90 -3.23
CA THR A 38 5.93 9.47 -3.77
C THR A 38 6.38 8.11 -3.21
N PHE A 39 6.13 7.85 -1.92
CA PHE A 39 6.44 6.55 -1.30
C PHE A 39 5.46 5.46 -1.71
N LEU A 40 4.17 5.79 -1.77
CA LEU A 40 3.12 4.83 -2.10
C LEU A 40 3.13 4.43 -3.57
N ASP A 41 3.48 5.33 -4.49
CA ASP A 41 3.62 5.01 -5.91
C ASP A 41 4.75 4.00 -6.14
N ARG A 42 5.84 4.05 -5.36
CA ARG A 42 6.90 3.02 -5.38
C ARG A 42 6.44 1.68 -4.81
N ALA A 43 5.44 1.70 -3.93
CA ALA A 43 4.84 0.49 -3.35
C ALA A 43 3.67 -0.04 -4.19
N ALA A 44 3.29 0.64 -5.27
CA ALA A 44 2.18 0.23 -6.13
C ALA A 44 2.41 -1.13 -6.79
N ASP A 45 3.67 -1.54 -6.98
CA ASP A 45 4.06 -2.82 -7.58
C ASP A 45 3.87 -3.98 -6.61
N GLY A 46 2.60 -4.36 -6.38
CA GLY A 46 2.22 -5.57 -5.67
C GLY A 46 2.36 -5.52 -4.14
N ARG A 47 2.79 -4.39 -3.57
CA ARG A 47 2.90 -4.19 -2.12
C ARG A 47 1.72 -3.46 -1.49
N LEU A 48 0.85 -2.86 -2.30
CA LEU A 48 -0.38 -2.21 -1.85
C LEU A 48 -1.61 -3.03 -2.27
N ARG A 49 -2.55 -3.21 -1.33
CA ARG A 49 -3.87 -3.83 -1.57
C ARG A 49 -4.86 -2.91 -2.27
N VAL A 50 -4.58 -1.59 -2.28
CA VAL A 50 -5.46 -0.55 -2.85
C VAL A 50 -4.64 0.47 -3.65
N PRO A 51 -5.27 1.27 -4.53
CA PRO A 51 -4.55 2.30 -5.27
C PRO A 51 -3.81 3.30 -4.35
N PRO A 52 -2.61 3.79 -4.72
CA PRO A 52 -1.80 4.71 -3.91
C PRO A 52 -2.57 5.93 -3.40
N ALA A 53 -3.43 6.51 -4.25
CA ALA A 53 -4.24 7.68 -3.89
C ALA A 53 -5.21 7.41 -2.73
N LEU A 54 -5.78 6.20 -2.65
CA LEU A 54 -6.67 5.77 -1.57
C LEU A 54 -5.86 5.46 -0.30
N ALA A 55 -4.75 4.73 -0.43
CA ALA A 55 -3.83 4.48 0.69
C ALA A 55 -3.34 5.79 1.34
N ALA A 56 -2.99 6.79 0.52
CA ALA A 56 -2.59 8.10 1.00
C ALA A 56 -3.72 8.82 1.75
N HIS A 57 -4.94 8.73 1.23
CA HIS A 57 -6.11 9.34 1.86
C HIS A 57 -6.38 8.72 3.24
N LEU A 58 -6.44 7.39 3.32
CA LEU A 58 -6.68 6.65 4.56
C LEU A 58 -5.59 6.92 5.60
N THR A 59 -4.33 6.89 5.18
CA THR A 59 -3.18 7.15 6.06
C THR A 59 -3.22 8.57 6.64
N LEU A 60 -3.48 9.58 5.81
CA LEU A 60 -3.56 10.97 6.26
C LEU A 60 -4.76 11.20 7.19
N ALA A 61 -5.91 10.59 6.89
CA ALA A 61 -7.10 10.69 7.73
C ALA A 61 -6.84 10.08 9.12
N ALA A 62 -6.25 8.89 9.17
CA ALA A 62 -5.94 8.21 10.42
C ALA A 62 -4.91 8.96 11.27
N VAL A 63 -3.79 9.40 10.67
CA VAL A 63 -2.75 10.11 11.43
C VAL A 63 -3.26 11.46 11.94
N ALA A 64 -4.07 12.16 11.14
CA ALA A 64 -4.70 13.41 11.56
C ALA A 64 -5.70 13.17 12.70
N GLY A 65 -6.59 12.18 12.55
CA GLY A 65 -7.60 11.82 13.54
C GLY A 65 -6.99 11.38 14.88
N VAL A 66 -5.99 10.50 14.86
CA VAL A 66 -5.27 10.08 16.06
C VAL A 66 -4.63 11.28 16.76
N THR A 67 -3.95 12.14 16.01
CA THR A 67 -3.26 13.30 16.60
C THR A 67 -4.27 14.28 17.22
N LEU A 68 -5.36 14.59 16.52
CA LEU A 68 -6.42 15.47 17.05
C LEU A 68 -7.12 14.86 18.27
N SER A 69 -7.36 13.55 18.24
CA SER A 69 -7.94 12.83 19.39
C SER A 69 -7.04 12.91 20.61
N LEU A 70 -5.72 12.72 20.46
CA LEU A 70 -4.77 12.84 21.57
C LEU A 70 -4.61 14.29 22.06
N ILE A 71 -4.63 15.28 21.16
CA ILE A 71 -4.63 16.71 21.52
C ILE A 71 -5.85 17.05 22.37
N GLY A 72 -7.02 16.52 22.01
CA GLY A 72 -8.28 16.77 22.73
C GLY A 72 -8.39 16.09 24.09
N ALA A 73 -7.57 15.09 24.38
CA ALA A 73 -7.56 14.40 25.67
C ALA A 73 -6.68 15.13 26.71
N PRO A 74 -7.06 15.11 28.01
CA PRO A 74 -6.18 15.49 29.11
C PRO A 74 -4.88 14.68 29.06
N GLU A 75 -3.76 15.27 29.48
CA GLU A 75 -2.44 14.62 29.36
C GLU A 75 -2.36 13.28 30.09
N SER A 76 -3.04 13.16 31.23
CA SER A 76 -3.14 11.93 32.03
C SER A 76 -3.87 10.78 31.31
N ASP A 77 -4.72 11.12 30.34
CA ASP A 77 -5.65 10.18 29.70
C ASP A 77 -5.17 9.79 28.29
N ARG A 78 -4.05 10.37 27.83
CA ARG A 78 -3.45 10.06 26.53
C ARG A 78 -2.81 8.68 26.57
N ASP A 79 -3.43 7.71 25.90
CA ASP A 79 -2.81 6.40 25.66
C ASP A 79 -1.70 6.52 24.60
N PRO A 80 -0.41 6.32 24.95
CA PRO A 80 0.70 6.43 24.02
C PRO A 80 0.68 5.34 22.93
N GLU A 81 -0.06 4.25 23.12
CA GLU A 81 -0.11 3.12 22.18
C GLU A 81 -1.07 3.36 21.01
N VAL A 82 -2.01 4.30 21.11
CA VAL A 82 -3.03 4.56 20.07
C VAL A 82 -2.38 4.83 18.71
N SER A 83 -1.32 5.64 18.66
CA SER A 83 -0.60 5.91 17.42
C SER A 83 0.06 4.67 16.83
N THR A 84 0.63 3.82 17.68
CA THR A 84 1.31 2.60 17.24
C THR A 84 0.30 1.59 16.72
N ARG A 85 -0.78 1.33 17.47
CA ARG A 85 -1.85 0.41 17.07
C ARG A 85 -2.52 0.83 15.76
N MET A 86 -2.82 2.13 15.60
CA MET A 86 -3.38 2.63 14.33
C MET A 86 -2.41 2.46 13.15
N ARG A 87 -1.11 2.69 13.37
CA ARG A 87 -0.09 2.47 12.34
C ARG A 87 -0.05 1.00 11.91
N GLU A 88 0.04 0.07 12.86
CA GLU A 88 0.08 -1.36 12.54
C GLU A 88 -1.19 -1.81 11.83
N ALA A 89 -2.36 -1.37 12.29
CA ALA A 89 -3.64 -1.66 11.63
C ALA A 89 -3.69 -1.15 10.19
N LEU A 90 -3.17 0.05 9.92
CA LEU A 90 -3.08 0.58 8.57
C LEU A 90 -2.10 -0.18 7.69
N ILE A 91 -0.93 -0.55 8.22
CA ILE A 91 0.05 -1.34 7.47
C ILE A 91 -0.58 -2.67 7.07
N ASP A 92 -1.15 -3.40 8.02
CA ASP A 92 -1.84 -4.66 7.77
C ASP A 92 -2.98 -4.51 6.76
N THR A 93 -3.79 -3.46 6.89
CA THR A 93 -4.94 -3.23 5.98
C THR A 93 -4.52 -2.83 4.57
N LEU A 94 -3.49 -1.98 4.44
CA LEU A 94 -3.13 -1.35 3.16
C LEU A 94 -2.08 -2.14 2.38
N THR A 95 -1.29 -2.97 3.05
CA THR A 95 -0.17 -3.68 2.43
C THR A 95 -0.43 -5.17 2.30
N THR A 96 0.14 -5.78 1.27
CA THR A 96 0.14 -7.23 1.13
C THR A 96 1.21 -7.82 2.06
N ASP A 97 1.01 -9.07 2.52
CA ASP A 97 2.09 -9.77 3.22
C ASP A 97 3.30 -9.83 2.29
N ALA A 98 4.42 -9.30 2.76
CA ALA A 98 5.67 -9.27 2.03
C ALA A 98 6.23 -10.69 1.88
N GLY A 99 5.64 -11.49 1.00
CA GLY A 99 6.47 -12.29 0.12
C GLY A 99 7.07 -11.30 -0.88
N PRO A 100 8.39 -11.26 -1.11
CA PRO A 100 8.78 -10.90 -2.46
C PRO A 100 8.01 -11.89 -3.32
N ALA A 101 7.13 -11.43 -4.21
CA ALA A 101 7.22 -12.06 -5.50
C ALA A 101 8.70 -11.85 -5.83
N PRO A 102 9.54 -12.91 -5.90
CA PRO A 102 10.86 -12.70 -6.48
C PRO A 102 10.59 -11.93 -7.76
N ASP A 103 11.44 -10.99 -8.14
CA ASP A 103 11.41 -10.48 -9.50
C ASP A 103 11.44 -11.71 -10.39
N ALA A 104 10.25 -12.18 -10.77
CA ALA A 104 10.09 -13.46 -11.38
C ALA A 104 10.53 -13.12 -12.76
N THR A 105 11.82 -13.39 -12.98
CA THR A 105 12.48 -13.14 -14.25
C THR A 105 11.58 -13.70 -15.33
N LEU A 106 11.67 -13.15 -16.54
CA LEU A 106 10.95 -13.70 -17.67
C LEU A 106 11.11 -15.22 -17.73
N ALA A 107 12.31 -15.71 -17.39
CA ALA A 107 12.61 -17.12 -17.26
C ALA A 107 11.82 -17.85 -16.16
N THR A 108 11.75 -17.30 -14.94
CA THR A 108 10.98 -17.89 -13.83
C THR A 108 9.49 -17.97 -14.15
N ARG A 109 8.92 -16.95 -14.79
CA ARG A 109 7.49 -16.94 -15.20
C ARG A 109 7.23 -17.94 -16.32
N ALA A 110 8.15 -18.03 -17.28
CA ALA A 110 8.03 -18.98 -18.38
C ALA A 110 8.08 -20.43 -17.90
N LEU A 111 8.97 -20.75 -16.96
CA LEU A 111 9.04 -22.05 -16.29
C LEU A 111 7.76 -22.39 -15.51
N ALA A 112 7.24 -21.44 -14.73
CA ALA A 112 6.02 -21.65 -13.95
C ALA A 112 4.79 -21.93 -14.84
N LEU A 113 4.70 -21.26 -15.99
CA LEU A 113 3.62 -21.48 -16.95
C LEU A 113 3.77 -22.81 -17.70
N ASP A 114 4.99 -23.22 -18.10
CA ASP A 114 5.22 -24.54 -18.72
C ASP A 114 4.88 -25.68 -17.73
N ALA A 115 5.21 -25.52 -16.45
CA ALA A 115 4.83 -26.48 -15.40
C ALA A 115 3.30 -26.58 -15.26
N THR A 116 2.62 -25.44 -15.14
CA THR A 116 1.15 -25.40 -15.05
C THR A 116 0.48 -26.05 -16.27
N LEU A 117 0.98 -25.79 -17.47
CA LEU A 117 0.47 -26.42 -18.70
C LEU A 117 0.79 -27.91 -18.80
N SER A 118 1.78 -28.41 -18.06
CA SER A 118 2.10 -29.85 -18.00
C SER A 118 1.13 -30.61 -17.10
N ASP A 119 0.70 -29.97 -16.01
CA ASP A 119 -0.17 -30.56 -15.00
C ASP A 119 -1.66 -30.33 -15.31
N ALA A 120 -1.98 -29.38 -16.20
CA ALA A 120 -3.34 -29.09 -16.61
C ALA A 120 -3.95 -30.23 -17.44
N ASP A 121 -5.24 -30.50 -17.22
CA ASP A 121 -6.03 -31.36 -18.10
C ASP A 121 -6.09 -30.73 -19.50
N PRO A 122 -5.64 -31.42 -20.57
CA PRO A 122 -5.68 -30.90 -21.94
C PRO A 122 -7.07 -30.42 -22.38
N ALA A 123 -8.16 -30.97 -21.82
CA ALA A 123 -9.52 -30.55 -22.13
C ALA A 123 -9.88 -29.16 -21.55
N THR A 124 -9.12 -28.68 -20.57
CA THR A 124 -9.35 -27.39 -19.89
C THR A 124 -8.51 -26.25 -20.47
N VAL A 125 -7.50 -26.57 -21.28
CA VAL A 125 -6.66 -25.57 -21.93
C VAL A 125 -7.37 -25.09 -23.20
N PRO A 126 -7.72 -23.79 -23.32
CA PRO A 126 -8.47 -23.26 -24.47
C PRO A 126 -7.56 -23.03 -25.71
N LEU A 127 -6.66 -23.96 -25.98
CA LEU A 127 -5.72 -23.96 -27.10
C LEU A 127 -5.75 -25.32 -27.80
N ARG A 128 -5.57 -25.33 -29.12
CA ARG A 128 -5.41 -26.59 -29.87
C ARG A 128 -4.13 -27.31 -29.43
N PRO A 129 -4.04 -28.64 -29.60
CA PRO A 129 -2.82 -29.39 -29.24
C PRO A 129 -1.54 -28.82 -29.86
N VAL A 130 -1.61 -28.39 -31.12
CA VAL A 130 -0.48 -27.77 -31.83
C VAL A 130 -0.09 -26.40 -31.27
N GLU A 131 -1.07 -25.60 -30.84
CA GLU A 131 -0.83 -24.28 -30.23
C GLU A 131 -0.23 -24.41 -28.84
N THR A 132 -0.71 -25.38 -28.07
CA THR A 132 -0.15 -25.71 -26.75
C THR A 132 1.30 -26.18 -26.88
N ALA A 133 1.60 -27.04 -27.85
CA ALA A 133 2.96 -27.49 -28.10
C ALA A 133 3.90 -26.32 -28.48
N LEU A 134 3.44 -25.42 -29.37
CA LEU A 134 4.21 -24.25 -29.79
C LEU A 134 4.44 -23.25 -28.64
N LEU A 135 3.40 -22.99 -27.83
CA LEU A 135 3.51 -22.14 -26.65
C LEU A 135 4.55 -22.68 -25.67
N ARG A 136 4.53 -23.99 -25.40
CA ARG A 136 5.50 -24.63 -24.52
C ARG A 136 6.94 -24.55 -25.04
N ASP A 137 7.13 -24.64 -26.35
CA ASP A 137 8.46 -24.43 -26.96
C ASP A 137 8.98 -23.00 -26.73
N TRP A 138 8.15 -21.99 -26.98
CA TRP A 138 8.52 -20.60 -26.71
C TRP A 138 8.77 -20.33 -25.22
N LEU A 139 7.97 -20.91 -24.32
CA LEU A 139 8.19 -20.77 -22.87
C LEU A 139 9.54 -21.36 -22.45
N ARG A 140 9.96 -22.49 -23.02
CA ARG A 140 11.29 -23.05 -22.76
C ARG A 140 12.41 -22.18 -23.33
N GLN A 141 12.21 -21.54 -24.47
CA GLN A 141 13.18 -20.58 -25.02
C GLN A 141 13.31 -19.34 -24.11
N LEU A 142 12.20 -18.84 -23.58
CA LEU A 142 12.17 -17.70 -22.66
C LEU A 142 12.68 -18.05 -21.25
N ALA A 143 12.75 -19.34 -20.91
CA ALA A 143 13.29 -19.87 -19.67
C ALA A 143 14.83 -19.89 -19.62
N HIS A 144 15.50 -19.58 -20.72
CA HIS A 144 16.95 -19.50 -20.87
C HIS A 144 17.44 -18.04 -20.96
#